data_AF-X1HIR3-F1
#
_entry.id   AF-X1HIR3-F1
#
_cell.length_a   1.000
_cell.length_b   1.000
_cell.length_c   1.000
_cell.angle_alpha   90.00
_cell.angle_beta   90.00
_cell.angle_gamma   90.00
#
_symmetry.space_group_name_H-M   'P 1'
#
loop_
_entity.id
_entity.type
_entity.pdbx_description
1 polymer ?
#
loop_
_entity_poly.entity_id
_entity_poly.type
_entity_poly.pdbx_seq_one_letter_code
_entity_poly.pdbx_strand_id
1 'polypeptide(L)'
;NNNSISSISGVSNDYNGIILFSSKVNIIENNSISSNVDGNGIYLNEFSGLNKIYHNNFLNLFNTSHDKSINFWDDGYPSGGNYWSGHVCIGNPSNGSSPFSIPGGTNIDHYPFMNPNGWLLPSIPNSVFVKEDYSSSDLGWQYDHFDVIQDGIDAVDENGTVYVFNGTYYENVIVNKSIDLIGEDGFNTIIDGGGVGDVVYVSADNVNISNFKIQHSGNVPGRAGLEVNNADGCTISYNNISEVYRGLEVWYISNNNKIIGNNI
;
A
#
# COMPACT_ATOMS: atom_id res chain seq x y z
N ASN A 1 36.14 -5.70 9.03
CA ASN A 1 35.96 -5.84 7.57
C ASN A 1 35.33 -7.18 7.29
N ASN A 2 34.43 -7.29 6.31
CA ASN A 2 33.76 -8.55 5.95
C ASN A 2 32.95 -9.15 7.11
N ASN A 3 32.31 -8.32 7.93
CA ASN A 3 31.39 -8.77 8.96
C ASN A 3 29.94 -8.72 8.45
N SER A 4 29.09 -9.59 8.99
CA SER A 4 27.63 -9.49 8.88
C SER A 4 27.04 -9.18 10.25
N ILE A 5 26.18 -8.16 10.32
CA ILE A 5 25.48 -7.73 11.53
C ILE A 5 24.00 -7.81 11.23
N SER A 6 23.32 -8.80 11.81
CA SER A 6 21.92 -9.03 11.51
C SER A 6 21.10 -9.56 12.67
N SER A 7 19.79 -9.37 12.57
CA SER A 7 18.80 -9.91 13.51
C SER A 7 18.97 -9.42 14.95
N ILE A 8 19.52 -8.22 15.14
CA ILE A 8 19.62 -7.59 16.47
C ILE A 8 18.35 -6.79 16.74
N SER A 9 17.69 -7.09 17.86
CA SER A 9 16.50 -6.36 18.34
C SER A 9 16.83 -5.50 19.56
N GLY A 10 16.13 -4.37 19.71
CA GLY A 10 16.21 -3.54 20.91
C GLY A 10 17.56 -2.86 21.10
N VAL A 11 18.22 -2.42 20.02
CA VAL A 11 19.48 -1.65 20.09
C VAL A 11 19.18 -0.25 20.64
N SER A 12 19.17 -0.17 21.97
CA SER A 12 18.91 1.01 22.80
C SER A 12 20.10 1.24 23.73
N ASN A 13 20.71 2.41 23.62
CA ASN A 13 21.78 2.85 24.51
C ASN A 13 21.86 4.37 24.56
N ASP A 14 22.64 4.89 25.51
CA ASP A 14 22.76 6.34 25.71
C ASP A 14 23.47 7.05 24.55
N TYR A 15 24.11 6.34 23.62
CA TYR A 15 24.93 6.91 22.56
C TYR A 15 24.62 6.33 21.17
N ASN A 16 25.55 5.67 20.49
CA ASN A 16 25.28 5.10 19.17
C ASN A 16 24.84 3.63 19.26
N GLY A 17 23.83 3.25 18.49
CA GLY A 17 23.32 1.87 18.42
C GLY A 17 24.35 0.89 17.88
N ILE A 18 24.73 1.06 16.62
CA ILE A 18 25.78 0.30 15.93
C ILE A 18 26.87 1.28 15.46
N ILE A 19 28.13 0.96 15.73
CA ILE A 19 29.28 1.78 15.29
C ILE A 19 30.18 0.96 14.37
N LEU A 20 30.47 1.51 13.19
CA LEU A 20 31.58 1.03 12.36
C LEU A 20 32.74 2.05 12.40
N PHE A 21 33.86 1.64 12.98
CA PHE A 21 35.07 2.46 13.07
C PHE A 21 36.18 1.87 12.19
N SER A 22 36.57 2.60 11.14
CA SER A 22 37.59 2.18 10.18
C SER A 22 37.36 0.77 9.61
N SER A 23 36.09 0.39 9.44
CA SER A 23 35.67 -0.94 9.02
C SER A 23 34.93 -0.88 7.69
N LYS A 24 35.34 -1.72 6.75
CA LYS A 24 34.88 -1.71 5.36
C LYS A 24 34.23 -3.04 4.95
N VAL A 25 33.37 -2.99 3.94
CA VAL A 25 32.77 -4.18 3.31
C VAL A 25 32.03 -5.04 4.34
N ASN A 26 31.19 -4.42 5.17
CA ASN A 26 30.29 -5.13 6.09
C ASN A 26 28.85 -5.02 5.56
N ILE A 27 28.02 -5.99 5.94
CA ILE A 27 26.58 -5.99 5.67
C ILE A 27 25.85 -5.81 7.00
N ILE A 28 24.91 -4.86 7.05
CA ILE A 28 24.05 -4.59 8.18
C ILE A 28 22.60 -4.69 7.71
N GLU A 29 21.90 -5.73 8.14
CA GLU A 29 20.52 -6.01 7.70
C GLU A 29 19.67 -6.65 8.80
N ASN A 30 18.35 -6.52 8.71
CA ASN A 30 17.39 -7.13 9.65
C ASN A 30 17.58 -6.70 11.12
N ASN A 31 18.06 -5.49 11.38
CA ASN A 31 18.20 -4.96 12.75
C ASN A 31 17.06 -3.99 13.08
N SER A 32 16.65 -3.95 14.36
CA SER A 32 15.69 -2.97 14.88
C SER A 32 16.35 -2.08 15.92
N ILE A 33 16.45 -0.79 15.59
CA ILE A 33 17.28 0.20 16.28
C ILE A 33 16.38 1.28 16.87
N SER A 34 16.41 1.45 18.20
CA SER A 34 15.52 2.36 18.93
C SER A 34 16.19 2.95 20.17
N SER A 35 15.78 4.13 20.64
CA SER A 35 16.28 4.79 21.85
C SER A 35 17.80 5.01 21.87
N ASN A 36 18.28 5.93 21.02
CA ASN A 36 19.68 6.39 21.01
C ASN A 36 19.66 7.92 21.22
N VAL A 37 19.64 8.35 22.48
CA VAL A 37 19.24 9.73 22.84
C VAL A 37 20.33 10.74 22.50
N ASP A 38 21.60 10.45 22.83
CA ASP A 38 22.73 11.37 22.61
C ASP A 38 23.64 10.95 21.43
N GLY A 39 23.27 9.92 20.67
CA GLY A 39 24.02 9.43 19.51
C GLY A 39 23.13 8.88 18.40
N ASN A 40 23.73 8.27 17.37
CA ASN A 40 23.06 7.83 16.15
C ASN A 40 22.68 6.34 16.21
N GLY A 41 21.56 5.96 15.60
CA GLY A 41 21.21 4.54 15.44
C GLY A 41 22.33 3.73 14.78
N ILE A 42 22.89 4.21 13.66
CA ILE A 42 24.15 3.71 13.10
C ILE A 42 25.11 4.88 12.85
N TYR A 43 26.36 4.75 13.30
CA TYR A 43 27.43 5.71 13.03
C TYR A 43 28.58 5.10 12.23
N LEU A 44 28.93 5.72 11.09
CA LEU A 44 30.09 5.38 10.27
C LEU A 44 31.06 6.57 10.19
N ASN A 45 32.32 6.34 10.60
CA ASN A 45 33.38 7.35 10.47
C ASN A 45 33.92 7.45 9.04
N GLU A 46 34.76 8.46 8.78
CA GLU A 46 35.33 8.79 7.46
C GLU A 46 36.11 7.62 6.80
N PHE A 47 36.54 6.64 7.58
CA PHE A 47 37.33 5.48 7.12
C PHE A 47 36.51 4.20 6.96
N SER A 48 35.21 4.22 7.30
CA SER A 48 34.30 3.07 7.22
C SER A 48 33.47 3.10 5.95
N GLY A 49 34.11 2.82 4.80
CA GLY A 49 33.45 2.82 3.48
C GLY A 49 33.11 1.43 2.94
N LEU A 50 32.31 1.39 1.88
CA LEU A 50 31.86 0.21 1.15
C LEU A 50 31.03 -0.77 1.99
N ASN A 51 30.35 -0.29 3.02
CA ASN A 51 29.37 -1.08 3.77
C ASN A 51 28.01 -1.03 3.06
N LYS A 52 27.22 -2.10 3.20
CA LYS A 52 25.83 -2.18 2.75
C LYS A 52 24.91 -2.20 3.98
N ILE A 53 23.95 -1.29 4.01
CA ILE A 53 22.98 -1.13 5.09
C ILE A 53 21.58 -1.08 4.49
N TYR A 54 20.82 -2.16 4.61
CA TYR A 54 19.47 -2.27 4.06
C TYR A 54 18.64 -3.20 4.93
N HIS A 55 17.31 -3.16 4.83
CA HIS A 55 16.38 -3.98 5.64
C HIS A 55 16.54 -3.79 7.15
N ASN A 56 16.81 -2.58 7.62
CA ASN A 56 16.81 -2.25 9.05
C ASN A 56 15.63 -1.35 9.40
N ASN A 57 15.13 -1.46 10.64
CA ASN A 57 14.13 -0.56 11.20
C ASN A 57 14.80 0.51 12.07
N PHE A 58 14.80 1.75 11.60
CA PHE A 58 15.19 2.92 12.39
C PHE A 58 13.94 3.50 13.06
N LEU A 59 13.78 3.20 14.35
CA LEU A 59 12.58 3.56 15.10
C LEU A 59 12.68 4.93 15.79
N ASN A 60 13.85 5.56 15.79
CA ASN A 60 14.05 6.89 16.35
C ASN A 60 13.55 7.99 15.41
N LEU A 61 12.89 9.01 15.96
CA LEU A 61 12.47 10.20 15.20
C LEU A 61 13.66 11.12 14.84
N PHE A 62 14.71 11.11 15.66
CA PHE A 62 15.92 11.90 15.48
C PHE A 62 17.16 11.03 15.68
N ASN A 63 18.32 11.48 15.19
CA ASN A 63 19.59 10.76 15.29
C ASN A 63 19.49 9.30 14.79
N THR A 64 18.88 9.10 13.62
CA THR A 64 18.69 7.76 13.05
C THR A 64 20.01 7.17 12.57
N SER A 65 20.81 7.95 11.86
CA SER A 65 22.06 7.52 11.26
C SER A 65 23.03 8.68 11.07
N HIS A 66 24.31 8.37 10.92
CA HIS A 66 25.32 9.33 10.49
C HIS A 66 26.44 8.62 9.73
N ASP A 67 26.78 9.14 8.55
CA ASP A 67 27.75 8.54 7.65
C ASP A 67 28.67 9.59 7.04
N LYS A 68 29.96 9.49 7.35
CA LYS A 68 31.01 10.39 6.83
C LYS A 68 31.87 9.76 5.72
N SER A 69 31.51 8.59 5.22
CA SER A 69 32.26 7.87 4.18
C SER A 69 31.37 7.56 2.98
N ILE A 70 31.83 6.68 2.08
CA ILE A 70 31.05 6.22 0.92
C ILE A 70 30.48 4.84 1.26
N ASN A 71 29.17 4.75 1.53
CA ASN A 71 28.47 3.49 1.81
C ASN A 71 27.14 3.42 1.06
N PHE A 72 26.56 2.23 1.02
CA PHE A 72 25.28 1.96 0.35
C PHE A 72 24.21 1.74 1.40
N TRP A 73 23.16 2.58 1.36
CA TRP A 73 22.05 2.55 2.32
C TRP A 73 20.77 1.91 1.75
N ASP A 74 20.94 1.20 0.65
CA ASP A 74 19.93 0.34 0.03
C ASP A 74 20.64 -0.78 -0.76
N ASP A 75 19.88 -1.80 -1.14
CA ASP A 75 20.35 -2.88 -2.03
C ASP A 75 19.72 -2.78 -3.43
N GLY A 76 19.30 -1.57 -3.82
CA GLY A 76 18.65 -1.29 -5.10
C GLY A 76 17.20 -1.79 -5.19
N TYR A 77 16.46 -1.31 -6.18
CA TYR A 77 15.08 -1.76 -6.43
C TYR A 77 15.06 -3.11 -7.18
N PRO A 78 14.21 -4.09 -6.82
CA PRO A 78 13.13 -4.01 -5.82
C PRO A 78 13.52 -4.50 -4.41
N SER A 79 14.80 -4.83 -4.15
CA SER A 79 15.26 -5.25 -2.81
C SER A 79 14.97 -4.17 -1.75
N GLY A 80 15.18 -2.90 -2.10
CA GLY A 80 14.86 -1.74 -1.28
C GLY A 80 15.95 -1.35 -0.30
N GLY A 81 15.61 -0.38 0.56
CA GLY A 81 16.49 0.15 1.59
C GLY A 81 16.02 -0.18 3.00
N ASN A 82 15.87 0.84 3.84
CA ASN A 82 15.54 0.72 5.26
C ASN A 82 14.18 1.36 5.58
N TYR A 83 13.62 1.02 6.73
CA TYR A 83 12.47 1.72 7.30
C TYR A 83 12.94 2.83 8.24
N TRP A 84 12.32 4.00 8.16
CA TRP A 84 12.68 5.19 8.93
C TRP A 84 11.43 5.81 9.56
N SER A 85 11.26 5.69 10.87
CA SER A 85 10.01 6.09 11.55
C SER A 85 9.66 7.58 11.43
N GLY A 86 10.65 8.44 11.19
CA GLY A 86 10.46 9.88 10.96
C GLY A 86 10.36 10.29 9.49
N HIS A 87 10.35 9.35 8.54
CA HIS A 87 10.34 9.63 7.11
C HIS A 87 9.13 8.99 6.43
N VAL A 88 8.34 9.81 5.75
CA VAL A 88 7.15 9.34 5.03
C VAL A 88 7.51 9.05 3.58
N CYS A 89 7.23 7.84 3.13
CA CYS A 89 7.34 7.42 1.73
C CYS A 89 6.19 6.47 1.39
N ILE A 90 5.92 6.25 0.10
CA ILE A 90 4.84 5.38 -0.38
C ILE A 90 5.46 4.14 -1.00
N GLY A 91 5.04 2.96 -0.55
CA GLY A 91 5.44 1.66 -1.09
C GLY A 91 6.43 0.87 -0.21
N ASN A 92 6.50 -0.45 -0.47
CA ASN A 92 7.39 -1.38 0.24
C ASN A 92 8.20 -2.23 -0.77
N PRO A 93 9.37 -1.76 -1.25
CA PRO A 93 9.97 -0.45 -1.00
C PRO A 93 9.32 0.67 -1.83
N SER A 94 9.58 1.92 -1.47
CA SER A 94 9.19 3.05 -2.32
C SER A 94 9.89 2.99 -3.68
N ASN A 95 9.27 3.63 -4.68
CA ASN A 95 9.78 3.67 -6.06
C ASN A 95 10.88 4.72 -6.30
N GLY A 96 11.47 5.27 -5.23
CA GLY A 96 12.46 6.36 -5.32
C GLY A 96 11.89 7.76 -5.40
N SER A 97 10.57 7.92 -5.24
CA SER A 97 9.91 9.24 -5.19
C SER A 97 10.24 10.05 -3.93
N SER A 98 10.53 9.37 -2.81
CA SER A 98 10.83 9.98 -1.52
C SER A 98 12.08 9.34 -0.89
N PRO A 99 13.29 9.58 -1.42
CA PRO A 99 14.53 9.02 -0.86
C PRO A 99 14.84 9.62 0.51
N PHE A 100 15.59 8.89 1.35
CA PHE A 100 16.03 9.36 2.66
C PHE A 100 17.52 9.74 2.63
N SER A 101 17.84 11.01 2.89
CA SER A 101 19.22 11.50 2.94
C SER A 101 19.89 11.15 4.27
N ILE A 102 21.08 10.57 4.22
CA ILE A 102 21.84 10.15 5.41
C ILE A 102 22.64 11.33 5.96
N PRO A 103 22.45 11.72 7.24
CA PRO A 103 23.24 12.80 7.85
C PRO A 103 24.75 12.53 7.82
N GLY A 104 25.57 13.58 7.69
CA GLY A 104 27.03 13.49 7.77
C GLY A 104 27.78 13.43 6.44
N GLY A 105 27.07 13.27 5.33
CA GLY A 105 27.66 13.17 3.99
C GLY A 105 26.63 13.35 2.87
N THR A 106 26.84 12.70 1.73
CA THR A 106 25.96 12.73 0.55
C THR A 106 25.29 11.39 0.26
N ASN A 107 25.39 10.41 1.16
CA ASN A 107 24.77 9.10 0.96
C ASN A 107 23.26 9.19 1.15
N ILE A 108 22.55 8.33 0.45
CA ILE A 108 21.09 8.32 0.37
C ILE A 108 20.64 6.86 0.41
N ASP A 109 19.55 6.61 1.15
CA ASP A 109 18.70 5.45 0.96
C ASP A 109 17.68 5.80 -0.14
N HIS A 110 17.85 5.22 -1.33
CA HIS A 110 17.03 5.59 -2.48
C HIS A 110 15.62 5.00 -2.42
N TYR A 111 15.44 3.91 -1.68
CA TYR A 111 14.22 3.10 -1.73
C TYR A 111 13.74 2.76 -0.32
N PRO A 112 13.46 3.76 0.54
CA PRO A 112 12.99 3.50 1.89
C PRO A 112 11.66 2.75 1.88
N PHE A 113 11.42 1.98 2.94
CA PHE A 113 10.17 1.25 3.17
C PHE A 113 9.17 2.11 3.92
N MET A 114 7.92 2.04 3.49
CA MET A 114 6.81 2.70 4.16
C MET A 114 6.48 2.05 5.51
N ASN A 115 6.53 0.72 5.58
CA ASN A 115 6.17 -0.03 6.79
C ASN A 115 7.40 -0.63 7.48
N PRO A 116 7.40 -0.76 8.82
CA PRO A 116 8.39 -1.55 9.53
C PRO A 116 8.44 -2.97 8.99
N ASN A 117 9.64 -3.49 8.72
CA ASN A 117 9.85 -4.78 8.06
C ASN A 117 9.19 -4.91 6.67
N GLY A 118 8.98 -3.80 5.95
CA GLY A 118 8.30 -3.81 4.65
C GLY A 118 8.95 -4.72 3.59
N TRP A 119 10.23 -5.07 3.73
CA TRP A 119 10.91 -6.04 2.85
C TRP A 119 10.43 -7.48 2.99
N LEU A 120 9.64 -7.78 4.03
CA LEU A 120 8.96 -9.06 4.20
C LEU A 120 7.54 -9.05 3.61
N LEU A 121 7.02 -7.86 3.28
CA LEU A 121 5.74 -7.71 2.62
C LEU A 121 5.91 -7.86 1.11
N PRO A 122 4.89 -8.33 0.39
CA PRO A 122 4.93 -8.29 -1.07
C PRO A 122 4.99 -6.85 -1.55
N SER A 123 5.56 -6.61 -2.73
CA SER A 123 5.62 -5.25 -3.30
C SER A 123 4.25 -4.72 -3.74
N ILE A 124 3.29 -5.63 -3.96
CA ILE A 124 1.90 -5.35 -4.31
C ILE A 124 1.03 -6.15 -3.31
N PRO A 125 0.06 -5.53 -2.63
CA PRO A 125 -0.76 -6.21 -1.64
C PRO A 125 -1.80 -7.12 -2.31
N ASN A 126 -1.97 -8.34 -1.78
CA ASN A 126 -3.07 -9.24 -2.17
C ASN A 126 -4.40 -8.87 -1.50
N SER A 127 -4.37 -8.01 -0.48
CA SER A 127 -5.56 -7.53 0.20
C SER A 127 -5.38 -6.08 0.59
N VAL A 128 -6.40 -5.27 0.32
CA VAL A 128 -6.43 -3.85 0.67
C VAL A 128 -7.71 -3.51 1.40
N PHE A 129 -7.67 -2.42 2.16
CA PHE A 129 -8.72 -1.99 3.07
C PHE A 129 -9.11 -0.55 2.75
N VAL A 130 -10.40 -0.31 2.54
CA VAL A 130 -10.94 1.00 2.20
C VAL A 130 -11.87 1.48 3.31
N LYS A 131 -11.58 2.66 3.89
CA LYS A 131 -12.41 3.28 4.92
C LYS A 131 -12.36 4.80 4.81
N GLU A 132 -13.52 5.45 4.86
CA GLU A 132 -13.69 6.91 4.64
C GLU A 132 -12.84 7.83 5.56
N ASP A 133 -12.33 7.32 6.69
CA ASP A 133 -11.55 8.08 7.66
C ASP A 133 -10.06 7.70 7.71
N TYR A 134 -9.58 6.84 6.81
CA TYR A 134 -8.14 6.58 6.70
C TYR A 134 -7.39 7.81 6.21
N SER A 135 -6.15 7.96 6.67
CA SER A 135 -5.32 9.12 6.40
C SER A 135 -3.82 8.78 6.54
N SER A 136 -2.96 9.77 6.29
CA SER A 136 -1.50 9.61 6.40
C SER A 136 -0.98 9.23 7.79
N SER A 137 -1.82 9.26 8.84
CA SER A 137 -1.45 8.74 10.16
C SER A 137 -1.65 7.24 10.33
N ASP A 138 -2.40 6.60 9.42
CA ASP A 138 -2.70 5.19 9.48
C ASP A 138 -1.55 4.36 8.89
N LEU A 139 -1.20 3.28 9.57
CA LEU A 139 -0.23 2.32 9.06
C LEU A 139 -0.77 1.68 7.78
N GLY A 140 0.06 1.60 6.74
CA GLY A 140 -0.37 1.06 5.44
C GLY A 140 -1.09 2.04 4.51
N TRP A 141 -1.29 3.30 4.92
CA TRP A 141 -1.84 4.38 4.09
C TRP A 141 -1.21 4.47 2.68
N GLN A 142 -2.01 4.41 1.62
CA GLN A 142 -1.54 4.41 0.23
C GLN A 142 -0.66 3.20 -0.18
N TYR A 143 -0.61 2.15 0.66
CA TYR A 143 -0.04 0.86 0.29
C TYR A 143 -1.14 -0.21 0.30
N ASP A 144 -1.74 -0.50 1.45
CA ASP A 144 -2.84 -1.46 1.62
C ASP A 144 -4.05 -0.86 2.35
N HIS A 145 -4.01 0.43 2.72
CA HIS A 145 -5.10 1.18 3.34
C HIS A 145 -5.40 2.46 2.54
N PHE A 146 -6.68 2.68 2.20
CA PHE A 146 -7.12 3.78 1.33
C PHE A 146 -8.45 4.39 1.81
N ASP A 147 -8.71 5.65 1.51
CA ASP A 147 -10.01 6.29 1.77
C ASP A 147 -10.92 6.32 0.53
N VAL A 148 -10.38 5.95 -0.63
CA VAL A 148 -11.04 5.92 -1.95
C VAL A 148 -11.09 4.47 -2.46
N ILE A 149 -12.24 4.03 -2.95
CA ILE A 149 -12.42 2.65 -3.47
C ILE A 149 -11.55 2.43 -4.69
N GLN A 150 -11.50 3.39 -5.62
CA GLN A 150 -10.69 3.27 -6.83
C GLN A 150 -9.20 3.11 -6.52
N ASP A 151 -8.66 3.82 -5.53
CA ASP A 151 -7.25 3.68 -5.14
C ASP A 151 -6.94 2.28 -4.60
N GLY A 152 -7.87 1.69 -3.84
CA GLY A 152 -7.76 0.30 -3.40
C GLY A 152 -7.78 -0.69 -4.57
N ILE A 153 -8.69 -0.50 -5.53
CA ILE A 153 -8.73 -1.31 -6.76
C ILE A 153 -7.43 -1.17 -7.53
N ASP A 154 -6.90 0.04 -7.69
CA ASP A 154 -5.69 0.29 -8.47
C ASP A 154 -4.45 -0.35 -7.81
N ALA A 155 -4.39 -0.36 -6.48
CA ALA A 155 -3.25 -0.87 -5.71
C ALA A 155 -3.22 -2.40 -5.53
N VAL A 156 -4.38 -3.06 -5.43
CA VAL A 156 -4.43 -4.51 -5.14
C VAL A 156 -3.87 -5.35 -6.31
N ASP A 157 -3.21 -6.47 -6.00
CA ASP A 157 -2.72 -7.41 -7.02
C ASP A 157 -3.87 -8.13 -7.74
N GLU A 158 -3.58 -8.69 -8.91
CA GLU A 158 -4.52 -9.53 -9.67
C GLU A 158 -4.96 -10.75 -8.84
N ASN A 159 -6.25 -11.04 -8.81
CA ASN A 159 -6.92 -12.02 -7.95
C ASN A 159 -6.88 -11.69 -6.45
N GLY A 160 -6.52 -10.45 -6.08
CA GLY A 160 -6.58 -9.96 -4.71
C GLY A 160 -7.98 -9.49 -4.30
N THR A 161 -8.06 -8.97 -3.08
CA THR A 161 -9.33 -8.56 -2.44
C THR A 161 -9.29 -7.12 -1.95
N VAL A 162 -10.33 -6.35 -2.28
CA VAL A 162 -10.61 -5.02 -1.76
C VAL A 162 -11.75 -5.13 -0.76
N TYR A 163 -11.45 -4.90 0.52
CA TYR A 163 -12.44 -4.82 1.59
C TYR A 163 -12.84 -3.36 1.81
N VAL A 164 -14.13 -3.04 1.68
CA VAL A 164 -14.64 -1.68 1.85
C VAL A 164 -15.50 -1.64 3.10
N PHE A 165 -15.08 -0.85 4.09
CA PHE A 165 -15.81 -0.66 5.33
C PHE A 165 -17.00 0.29 5.15
N ASN A 166 -17.95 0.22 6.07
CA ASN A 166 -19.12 1.09 6.10
C ASN A 166 -18.75 2.58 6.01
N GLY A 167 -19.49 3.31 5.18
CA GLY A 167 -19.19 4.67 4.76
C GLY A 167 -19.92 5.02 3.47
N THR A 168 -19.88 6.30 3.09
CA THR A 168 -20.42 6.77 1.80
C THR A 168 -19.29 7.24 0.89
N TYR A 169 -19.08 6.50 -0.19
CA TYR A 169 -18.04 6.75 -1.18
C TYR A 169 -18.66 7.39 -2.42
N TYR A 170 -18.33 8.66 -2.65
CA TYR A 170 -18.84 9.45 -3.77
C TYR A 170 -17.95 9.27 -5.00
N GLU A 171 -18.16 8.18 -5.73
CA GLU A 171 -17.27 7.71 -6.79
C GLU A 171 -18.04 7.03 -7.92
N ASN A 172 -17.44 7.00 -9.11
CA ASN A 172 -17.80 6.08 -10.19
C ASN A 172 -16.69 5.05 -10.31
N VAL A 173 -16.94 3.82 -9.86
CA VAL A 173 -15.92 2.79 -9.67
C VAL A 173 -15.72 1.97 -10.95
N ILE A 174 -14.47 1.81 -11.36
CA ILE A 174 -14.07 0.98 -12.51
C ILE A 174 -13.32 -0.25 -12.03
N VAL A 175 -13.88 -1.42 -12.28
CA VAL A 175 -13.27 -2.72 -11.99
C VAL A 175 -12.73 -3.33 -13.29
N ASN A 176 -11.44 -3.15 -13.52
CA ASN A 176 -10.71 -3.57 -14.73
C ASN A 176 -9.62 -4.62 -14.47
N LYS A 177 -9.62 -5.20 -13.27
CA LYS A 177 -8.75 -6.31 -12.84
C LYS A 177 -9.61 -7.42 -12.23
N SER A 178 -9.21 -8.68 -12.39
CA SER A 178 -9.89 -9.81 -11.75
C SER A 178 -9.67 -9.73 -10.24
N ILE A 179 -10.67 -9.28 -9.48
CA ILE A 179 -10.56 -9.08 -8.02
C ILE A 179 -11.86 -9.46 -7.31
N ASP A 180 -11.75 -9.62 -5.99
CA ASP A 180 -12.88 -9.59 -5.08
C ASP A 180 -13.08 -8.17 -4.53
N LEU A 181 -14.20 -7.53 -4.84
CA LEU A 181 -14.62 -6.24 -4.25
C LEU A 181 -15.77 -6.50 -3.28
N ILE A 182 -15.52 -6.32 -1.98
CA ILE A 182 -16.41 -6.77 -0.90
C ILE A 182 -16.70 -5.61 0.05
N GLY A 183 -17.96 -5.19 0.10
CA GLY A 183 -18.45 -4.27 1.12
C GLY A 183 -18.68 -4.97 2.46
N GLU A 184 -18.58 -4.21 3.55
CA GLU A 184 -18.86 -4.70 4.90
C GLU A 184 -20.32 -5.12 5.04
N ASP A 185 -21.26 -4.30 4.51
CA ASP A 185 -22.67 -4.67 4.40
C ASP A 185 -23.43 -3.90 3.29
N GLY A 186 -24.45 -4.56 2.72
CA GLY A 186 -25.25 -4.02 1.61
C GLY A 186 -26.22 -2.89 1.97
N PHE A 187 -26.15 -2.33 3.17
CA PHE A 187 -26.99 -1.22 3.63
C PHE A 187 -26.18 0.05 3.92
N ASN A 188 -25.01 -0.09 4.54
CA ASN A 188 -24.18 1.00 5.05
C ASN A 188 -22.84 1.15 4.32
N THR A 189 -22.43 0.20 3.47
CA THR A 189 -21.31 0.39 2.55
C THR A 189 -21.86 0.93 1.23
N ILE A 190 -21.82 2.26 1.04
CA ILE A 190 -22.54 2.96 -0.02
C ILE A 190 -21.58 3.45 -1.10
N ILE A 191 -21.81 3.05 -2.35
CA ILE A 191 -21.21 3.70 -3.53
C ILE A 191 -22.27 4.62 -4.14
N ASP A 192 -21.99 5.92 -4.15
CA ASP A 192 -22.88 6.96 -4.64
C ASP A 192 -22.29 7.60 -5.91
N GLY A 193 -22.93 7.36 -7.05
CA GLY A 193 -22.46 7.86 -8.35
C GLY A 193 -22.74 9.34 -8.59
N GLY A 194 -23.35 10.06 -7.65
CA GLY A 194 -23.57 11.51 -7.73
C GLY A 194 -24.47 11.98 -8.89
N GLY A 195 -25.20 11.07 -9.53
CA GLY A 195 -26.05 11.34 -10.69
C GLY A 195 -25.30 11.39 -12.03
N VAL A 196 -24.11 10.79 -12.12
CA VAL A 196 -23.28 10.74 -13.35
C VAL A 196 -22.83 9.31 -13.61
N GLY A 197 -22.79 8.91 -14.89
CA GLY A 197 -22.19 7.64 -15.33
C GLY A 197 -22.84 6.37 -14.75
N ASP A 198 -22.19 5.23 -14.98
CA ASP A 198 -22.48 4.01 -14.22
C ASP A 198 -21.84 4.13 -12.84
N VAL A 199 -22.52 3.68 -11.79
CA VAL A 199 -21.97 3.77 -10.43
C VAL A 199 -20.80 2.78 -10.27
N VAL A 200 -20.99 1.55 -10.77
CA VAL A 200 -19.95 0.52 -10.86
C VAL A 200 -19.89 -0.03 -12.28
N TYR A 201 -18.72 0.02 -12.90
CA TYR A 201 -18.45 -0.49 -14.24
C TYR A 201 -17.41 -1.62 -14.20
N VAL A 202 -17.80 -2.81 -14.64
CA VAL A 202 -16.96 -4.01 -14.63
C VAL A 202 -16.56 -4.37 -16.07
N SER A 203 -15.26 -4.47 -16.30
CA SER A 203 -14.65 -4.77 -17.62
C SER A 203 -13.60 -5.88 -17.60
N ALA A 204 -13.36 -6.49 -16.44
CA ALA A 204 -12.49 -7.64 -16.29
C ALA A 204 -13.28 -8.91 -15.99
N ASP A 205 -12.74 -10.04 -16.43
CA ASP A 205 -13.27 -11.37 -16.13
C ASP A 205 -13.09 -11.72 -14.65
N ASN A 206 -13.83 -12.72 -14.17
CA ASN A 206 -13.67 -13.33 -12.84
C ASN A 206 -13.74 -12.34 -11.67
N VAL A 207 -14.49 -11.25 -11.83
CA VAL A 207 -14.70 -10.26 -10.77
C VAL A 207 -15.83 -10.72 -9.85
N ASN A 208 -15.63 -10.61 -8.54
CA ASN A 208 -16.68 -10.81 -7.55
C ASN A 208 -17.03 -9.48 -6.89
N ILE A 209 -18.30 -9.07 -6.92
CA ILE A 209 -18.77 -7.85 -6.25
C ILE A 209 -19.90 -8.20 -5.28
N SER A 210 -19.74 -7.85 -4.02
CA SER A 210 -20.76 -8.15 -3.02
C SER A 210 -20.90 -7.14 -1.90
N ASN A 211 -22.11 -7.12 -1.31
CA ASN A 211 -22.45 -6.37 -0.09
C ASN A 211 -22.29 -4.85 -0.20
N PHE A 212 -22.69 -4.26 -1.32
CA PHE A 212 -22.77 -2.80 -1.45
C PHE A 212 -24.21 -2.31 -1.53
N LYS A 213 -24.47 -1.12 -1.00
CA LYS A 213 -25.55 -0.26 -1.49
C LYS A 213 -25.01 0.55 -2.66
N ILE A 214 -25.69 0.52 -3.80
CA ILE A 214 -25.28 1.21 -5.03
C ILE A 214 -26.39 2.15 -5.45
N GLN A 215 -26.09 3.45 -5.58
CA GLN A 215 -27.12 4.47 -5.81
C GLN A 215 -26.67 5.64 -6.70
N HIS A 216 -27.67 6.38 -7.19
CA HIS A 216 -27.50 7.65 -7.92
C HIS A 216 -26.63 7.54 -9.19
N SER A 217 -27.00 6.63 -10.09
CA SER A 217 -26.40 6.57 -11.43
C SER A 217 -26.76 7.82 -12.25
N GLY A 218 -26.03 8.02 -13.36
CA GLY A 218 -26.36 8.98 -14.40
C GLY A 218 -27.58 8.60 -15.25
N ASN A 219 -27.81 9.43 -16.28
CA ASN A 219 -28.91 9.27 -17.25
C ASN A 219 -28.41 8.79 -18.63
N VAL A 220 -27.47 9.51 -19.27
CA VAL A 220 -26.81 9.16 -20.55
C VAL A 220 -25.50 9.99 -20.72
N PRO A 221 -24.38 9.41 -21.19
CA PRO A 221 -24.05 7.98 -21.21
C PRO A 221 -23.72 7.47 -19.80
N GLY A 222 -23.85 6.16 -19.58
CA GLY A 222 -23.75 5.54 -18.26
C GLY A 222 -24.99 5.82 -17.42
N ARG A 223 -25.69 4.75 -17.03
CA ARG A 223 -27.00 4.80 -16.37
C ARG A 223 -27.31 3.58 -15.51
N ALA A 224 -26.38 2.65 -15.40
CA ALA A 224 -26.52 1.49 -14.54
C ALA A 224 -26.05 1.82 -13.12
N GLY A 225 -26.68 1.21 -12.13
CA GLY A 225 -26.06 1.05 -10.82
C GLY A 225 -24.82 0.17 -10.96
N LEU A 226 -24.97 -0.99 -11.61
CA LEU A 226 -23.86 -1.90 -11.86
C LEU A 226 -23.93 -2.44 -13.29
N GLU A 227 -22.91 -2.14 -14.09
CA GLU A 227 -22.74 -2.67 -15.44
C GLU A 227 -21.60 -3.70 -15.49
N VAL A 228 -21.88 -4.88 -16.06
CA VAL A 228 -20.88 -5.86 -16.47
C VAL A 228 -20.80 -5.85 -17.99
N ASN A 229 -19.66 -5.45 -18.55
CA ASN A 229 -19.50 -5.20 -19.98
C ASN A 229 -18.28 -5.92 -20.54
N ASN A 230 -18.49 -6.82 -21.51
CA ASN A 230 -17.44 -7.62 -22.13
C ASN A 230 -16.57 -8.35 -21.09
N ALA A 231 -17.24 -8.98 -20.12
CA ALA A 231 -16.61 -9.67 -19.00
C ALA A 231 -17.31 -11.01 -18.72
N ASP A 232 -16.49 -12.04 -18.50
CA ASP A 232 -16.91 -13.40 -18.29
C ASP A 232 -16.66 -13.87 -16.85
N GLY A 233 -17.48 -14.81 -16.36
CA GLY A 233 -17.23 -15.51 -15.10
C GLY A 233 -17.34 -14.67 -13.83
N CYS A 234 -17.95 -13.48 -13.90
CA CYS A 234 -18.12 -12.60 -12.75
C CYS A 234 -19.26 -13.09 -11.83
N THR A 235 -19.13 -12.86 -10.52
CA THR A 235 -20.22 -13.05 -9.55
C THR A 235 -20.64 -11.73 -8.94
N ILE A 236 -21.89 -11.32 -9.19
CA ILE A 236 -22.48 -10.14 -8.56
C ILE A 236 -23.52 -10.60 -7.56
N SER A 237 -23.27 -10.38 -6.27
CA SER A 237 -24.11 -10.96 -5.23
C SER A 237 -24.38 -10.08 -4.01
N TYR A 238 -25.60 -10.16 -3.48
CA TYR A 238 -25.98 -9.50 -2.22
C TYR A 238 -25.80 -7.97 -2.20
N ASN A 239 -25.90 -7.33 -3.37
CA ASN A 239 -25.90 -5.87 -3.48
C ASN A 239 -27.34 -5.33 -3.41
N ASN A 240 -27.49 -4.13 -2.89
CA ASN A 240 -28.73 -3.36 -2.86
C ASN A 240 -28.61 -2.17 -3.82
N ILE A 241 -29.16 -2.33 -5.02
CA ILE A 241 -29.07 -1.36 -6.11
C ILE A 241 -30.39 -0.60 -6.17
N SER A 242 -30.37 0.70 -5.89
CA SER A 242 -31.60 1.50 -5.81
C SER A 242 -31.32 2.94 -6.19
N GLU A 243 -32.36 3.70 -6.55
CA GLU A 243 -32.19 5.12 -6.92
C GLU A 243 -31.24 5.31 -8.13
N VAL A 244 -31.29 4.38 -9.08
CA VAL A 244 -30.52 4.37 -10.33
C VAL A 244 -31.47 4.32 -11.53
N TYR A 245 -30.98 4.70 -12.71
CA TYR A 245 -31.79 4.71 -13.93
C TYR A 245 -31.97 3.29 -14.52
N ARG A 246 -30.92 2.46 -14.48
CA ARG A 246 -30.93 1.01 -14.69
C ARG A 246 -30.31 0.35 -13.48
N GLY A 247 -30.89 -0.74 -13.00
CA GLY A 247 -30.38 -1.48 -11.85
C GLY A 247 -29.04 -2.16 -12.12
N LEU A 248 -29.11 -3.40 -12.59
CA LEU A 248 -27.97 -4.21 -12.99
C LEU A 248 -28.06 -4.54 -14.48
N GLU A 249 -26.99 -4.31 -15.22
CA GLU A 249 -26.91 -4.57 -16.66
C GLU A 249 -25.75 -5.53 -16.96
N VAL A 250 -26.01 -6.58 -17.73
CA VAL A 250 -24.98 -7.45 -18.31
C VAL A 250 -25.01 -7.22 -19.81
N TRP A 251 -23.95 -6.60 -20.32
CA TRP A 251 -23.86 -6.06 -21.66
C TRP A 251 -22.73 -6.72 -22.46
N TYR A 252 -22.92 -6.78 -23.79
CA TYR A 252 -21.92 -7.16 -24.81
C TYR A 252 -21.11 -8.45 -24.54
N ILE A 253 -21.49 -9.55 -25.20
CA ILE A 253 -20.77 -10.84 -25.23
C ILE A 253 -20.16 -11.21 -23.84
N SER A 254 -20.98 -11.09 -22.80
CA SER A 254 -20.60 -11.41 -21.41
C SER A 254 -21.22 -12.75 -21.03
N ASN A 255 -20.40 -13.73 -20.64
CA ASN A 255 -20.75 -15.13 -20.50
C ASN A 255 -20.48 -15.64 -19.10
N ASN A 256 -21.23 -16.67 -18.67
CA ASN A 256 -20.99 -17.38 -17.41
C ASN A 256 -21.03 -16.49 -16.14
N ASN A 257 -21.65 -15.32 -16.21
CA ASN A 257 -21.81 -14.43 -15.06
C ASN A 257 -22.94 -14.94 -14.14
N LYS A 258 -22.70 -14.88 -12.83
CA LYS A 258 -23.64 -15.32 -11.80
C LYS A 258 -24.18 -14.12 -11.04
N ILE A 259 -25.48 -13.85 -11.19
CA ILE A 259 -26.18 -12.77 -10.50
C ILE A 259 -27.10 -13.39 -9.44
N ILE A 260 -26.83 -13.17 -8.14
CA ILE A 260 -27.54 -13.89 -7.07
C ILE A 260 -27.77 -13.04 -5.81
N GLY A 261 -28.97 -13.06 -5.25
CA GLY A 261 -29.26 -12.44 -3.95
C GLY A 261 -29.21 -10.90 -3.93
N ASN A 262 -29.14 -10.24 -5.09
CA ASN A 262 -29.22 -8.78 -5.18
C ASN A 262 -30.66 -8.28 -5.02
N ASN A 263 -30.83 -7.11 -4.40
CA ASN A 263 -32.08 -6.35 -4.35
C ASN A 263 -31.98 -5.19 -5.34
N ILE A 264 -32.93 -5.07 -6.28
CA ILE A 264 -32.90 -4.12 -7.41
C ILE A 264 -34.28 -3.47 -7.56
#